data_AF-A0A653EH80-F1
#
_entry.id   AF-A0A653EH80-F1
#
_cell.length_a   1.000
_cell.length_b   1.000
_cell.length_c   1.000
_cell.angle_alpha   90.00
_cell.angle_beta   90.00
_cell.angle_gamma   90.00
#
_symmetry.space_group_name_H-M   'P 1'
#
loop_
_entity.id
_entity.type
_entity.pdbx_description
1 polymer ?
#
loop_
_entity_poly.entity_id
_entity_poly.type
_entity_poly.pdbx_seq_one_letter_code
_entity_poly.pdbx_strand_id
1 'polypeptide(L)'
;MQKHWDVMRSDDAGESWREVSGNLPTDFGFPVAVHAHEPDTVYVVPITSDSLHYPPDGKLRVFRSRTGGDDWEALTDGLPQSHCYVNVLRDAMAVDSLDPCGLYFGTTAGQVYASANAGENWAPIARDLPAVLSVEVQTLE
;
A
#
# COMPACT_ATOMS: atom_id res chain seq x y z
N MET A 1 -5.43 1.71 24.08
CA MET A 1 -6.40 1.25 23.06
C MET A 1 -5.90 1.78 21.73
N GLN A 2 -5.62 0.92 20.75
CA GLN A 2 -5.19 1.36 19.41
C GLN A 2 -6.43 1.45 18.53
N LYS A 3 -6.59 2.58 17.82
CA LYS A 3 -7.57 2.70 16.74
C LYS A 3 -6.96 2.02 15.52
N HIS A 4 -7.56 0.92 15.06
CA HIS A 4 -7.01 0.11 13.98
C HIS A 4 -7.76 0.30 12.64
N TRP A 5 -8.85 1.05 12.69
CA TRP A 5 -9.70 1.45 11.57
C TRP A 5 -9.43 2.92 11.23
N ASP A 6 -9.85 3.33 10.03
CA ASP A 6 -9.60 4.61 9.38
C ASP A 6 -8.18 4.84 8.82
N VAL A 7 -8.14 5.52 7.67
CA VAL A 7 -6.94 6.25 7.23
C VAL A 7 -7.06 7.67 7.76
N MET A 8 -6.07 8.10 8.54
CA MET A 8 -6.06 9.40 9.20
C MET A 8 -4.92 10.26 8.67
N ARG A 9 -5.16 11.57 8.52
CA ARG A 9 -4.15 12.57 8.14
C ARG A 9 -4.05 13.65 9.22
N SER A 10 -2.83 14.13 9.45
CA SER A 10 -2.54 15.33 10.23
C SER A 10 -1.74 16.29 9.35
N ASP A 11 -2.07 17.57 9.45
CA ASP A 11 -1.38 18.67 8.76
C ASP A 11 -0.64 19.59 9.76
N ASP A 12 -0.61 19.21 11.05
CA ASP A 12 -0.14 20.01 12.19
C ASP A 12 0.80 19.20 13.11
N ALA A 13 1.66 18.37 12.51
CA ALA A 13 2.63 17.53 13.23
C ALA A 13 2.01 16.59 14.29
N GLY A 14 0.76 16.18 14.08
CA GLY A 14 0.04 15.23 14.92
C GLY A 14 -0.76 15.86 16.05
N GLU A 15 -0.89 17.20 16.12
CA GLU A 15 -1.74 17.88 17.12
C GLU A 15 -3.22 17.54 16.91
N SER A 16 -3.66 17.45 15.65
CA SER A 16 -5.00 17.00 15.27
C SER A 16 -4.96 16.03 14.09
N TRP A 17 -5.98 15.16 14.03
CA TRP A 17 -6.14 14.16 12.99
C TRP A 17 -7.54 14.20 12.43
N ARG A 18 -7.65 14.13 11.10
CA ARG A 18 -8.92 13.98 10.39
C ARG A 18 -8.93 12.67 9.61
N GLU A 19 -10.09 12.06 9.52
CA GLU A 19 -10.30 10.89 8.68
C GLU A 19 -10.22 11.30 7.20
N VAL A 20 -9.56 10.46 6.41
CA VAL A 20 -9.39 10.61 4.96
C VAL A 20 -9.64 9.30 4.20
N SER A 21 -10.41 8.39 4.81
CA SER A 21 -10.75 7.07 4.26
C SER A 21 -11.53 7.17 2.94
N GLY A 22 -12.40 8.18 2.81
CA GLY A 22 -13.01 8.54 1.54
C GLY A 22 -13.77 7.40 0.85
N ASN A 23 -13.40 7.12 -0.40
CA ASN A 23 -14.00 6.08 -1.25
C ASN A 23 -13.29 4.70 -1.18
N LEU A 24 -12.44 4.45 -0.18
CA LEU A 24 -11.80 3.14 -0.02
C LEU A 24 -12.85 2.03 0.17
N PRO A 25 -12.62 0.81 -0.35
CA PRO A 25 -13.54 -0.32 -0.16
C PRO A 25 -13.58 -0.83 1.28
N THR A 26 -12.53 -0.52 2.05
CA THR A 26 -12.34 -0.77 3.46
C THR A 26 -11.26 0.19 3.94
N ASP A 27 -11.43 0.71 5.13
CA ASP A 27 -10.54 1.62 5.83
C ASP A 27 -9.55 0.88 6.75
N PHE A 28 -9.50 -0.45 6.63
CA PHE A 28 -8.56 -1.31 7.36
C PHE A 28 -7.40 -1.77 6.48
N GLY A 29 -6.18 -1.65 7.00
CA GLY A 29 -4.95 -2.02 6.32
C GLY A 29 -3.73 -1.88 7.23
N PHE A 30 -2.55 -2.16 6.69
CA PHE A 30 -1.30 -2.10 7.46
C PHE A 30 -0.29 -1.09 6.90
N PRO A 31 0.15 -1.18 5.63
CA PRO A 31 1.16 -0.26 5.12
C PRO A 31 0.54 1.07 4.71
N VAL A 32 1.34 2.12 4.86
CA VAL A 32 1.15 3.42 4.21
C VAL A 32 2.50 3.86 3.65
N ALA A 33 2.51 4.45 2.46
CA ALA A 33 3.70 5.02 1.86
C ALA A 33 3.38 6.38 1.21
N VAL A 34 4.40 7.23 1.08
CA VAL A 34 4.31 8.55 0.46
C VAL A 34 5.21 8.55 -0.79
N HIS A 35 4.73 9.14 -1.88
CA HIS A 35 5.52 9.31 -3.09
C HIS A 35 6.76 10.18 -2.82
N ALA A 36 7.92 9.81 -3.37
CA ALA A 36 9.19 10.48 -3.07
C ALA A 36 9.24 11.96 -3.48
N HIS A 37 8.50 12.33 -4.53
CA HIS A 37 8.53 13.67 -5.12
C HIS A 37 7.19 14.41 -5.07
N GLU A 38 6.14 13.80 -4.49
CA GLU A 38 4.77 14.35 -4.47
C GLU A 38 4.14 14.09 -3.09
N PRO A 39 4.24 15.03 -2.13
CA PRO A 39 3.90 14.76 -0.73
C PRO A 39 2.41 14.50 -0.46
N ASP A 40 1.50 14.96 -1.32
CA ASP A 40 0.07 14.62 -1.26
C ASP A 40 -0.26 13.31 -2.01
N THR A 41 0.73 12.68 -2.66
CA THR A 41 0.54 11.36 -3.28
C THR A 41 0.88 10.26 -2.28
N VAL A 42 -0.14 9.53 -1.82
CA VAL A 42 -0.04 8.50 -0.78
C VAL A 42 -0.62 7.17 -1.24
N TYR A 43 -0.10 6.09 -0.67
CA TYR A 43 -0.47 4.73 -1.04
C TYR A 43 -0.86 3.90 0.19
N VAL A 44 -1.89 3.06 0.03
CA VAL A 44 -2.32 2.08 1.03
C VAL A 44 -2.65 0.74 0.36
N VAL A 45 -2.66 -0.33 1.15
CA VAL A 45 -3.12 -1.67 0.71
C VAL A 45 -4.23 -2.16 1.64
N PRO A 46 -5.51 -1.90 1.28
CA PRO A 46 -6.64 -2.26 2.13
C PRO A 46 -6.91 -3.77 2.17
N ILE A 47 -7.33 -4.27 3.34
CA ILE A 47 -7.79 -5.64 3.57
C ILE A 47 -9.15 -5.65 4.28
N THR A 48 -9.86 -6.77 4.18
CA THR A 48 -11.29 -6.87 4.49
C THR A 48 -11.65 -6.43 5.91
N SER A 49 -10.93 -6.91 6.93
CA SER A 49 -11.15 -6.52 8.34
C SER A 49 -10.02 -7.00 9.25
N ASP A 50 -10.10 -6.66 10.54
CA ASP A 50 -9.29 -7.19 11.64
C ASP A 50 -9.39 -8.72 11.87
N SER A 51 -10.41 -9.34 11.29
CA SER A 51 -10.71 -10.78 11.37
C SER A 51 -10.46 -11.50 10.05
N LEU A 52 -10.42 -10.76 8.94
CA LEU A 52 -10.22 -11.25 7.58
C LEU A 52 -9.05 -10.51 6.94
N HIS A 53 -7.84 -11.01 7.19
CA HIS A 53 -6.58 -10.42 6.73
C HIS A 53 -6.27 -10.75 5.25
N TYR A 54 -7.18 -10.41 4.35
CA TYR A 54 -6.99 -10.53 2.90
C TYR A 54 -7.76 -9.45 2.13
N PRO A 55 -7.42 -9.16 0.87
CA PRO A 55 -7.96 -8.03 0.14
C PRO A 55 -9.46 -8.23 -0.16
N PRO A 56 -10.27 -7.16 -0.15
CA PRO A 56 -11.68 -7.25 -0.51
C PRO A 56 -11.85 -7.89 -1.90
N ASP A 57 -12.89 -8.73 -2.02
CA ASP A 57 -13.23 -9.49 -3.23
C ASP A 57 -12.16 -10.50 -3.69
N GLY A 58 -11.13 -10.76 -2.89
CA GLY A 58 -9.98 -11.57 -3.29
C GLY A 58 -9.16 -10.91 -4.40
N LYS A 59 -9.13 -9.57 -4.44
CA LYS A 59 -8.45 -8.75 -5.45
C LYS A 59 -7.37 -7.89 -4.82
N LEU A 60 -6.11 -8.17 -5.11
CA LEU A 60 -4.99 -7.37 -4.63
C LEU A 60 -4.94 -6.04 -5.39
N ARG A 61 -4.96 -4.94 -4.63
CA ARG A 61 -5.00 -3.58 -5.14
C ARG A 61 -4.16 -2.70 -4.24
N VAL A 62 -3.27 -1.91 -4.82
CA VAL A 62 -2.69 -0.75 -4.13
C VAL A 62 -3.61 0.43 -4.42
N PHE A 63 -4.05 1.15 -3.41
CA PHE A 63 -4.83 2.37 -3.61
C PHE A 63 -3.92 3.58 -3.51
N ARG A 64 -4.06 4.50 -4.46
CA ARG A 64 -3.33 5.78 -4.47
C ARG A 64 -4.31 6.93 -4.33
N SER A 65 -3.97 7.91 -3.51
CA SER A 65 -4.59 9.22 -3.54
C SER A 65 -3.54 10.25 -3.94
N ARG A 66 -3.91 11.26 -4.73
CA ARG A 66 -3.06 12.42 -5.07
C ARG A 66 -3.46 13.69 -4.32
N THR A 67 -4.44 13.59 -3.43
CA THR A 67 -4.99 14.68 -2.62
C THR A 67 -4.69 14.48 -1.12
N GLY A 68 -3.80 13.54 -0.82
CA GLY A 68 -3.46 13.06 0.53
C GLY A 68 -4.62 12.40 1.24
N GLY A 69 -5.46 11.68 0.49
CA GLY A 69 -6.63 10.94 0.93
C GLY A 69 -7.94 11.44 0.32
N ASP A 70 -9.07 10.99 0.88
CA ASP A 70 -10.46 11.29 0.46
C ASP A 70 -10.88 10.76 -0.93
N ASP A 71 -10.03 10.91 -1.95
CA ASP A 71 -10.23 10.33 -3.29
C ASP A 71 -9.09 9.37 -3.62
N TRP A 72 -9.44 8.10 -3.81
CA TRP A 72 -8.52 7.00 -4.02
C TRP A 72 -8.83 6.26 -5.32
N GLU A 73 -7.77 5.97 -6.08
CA GLU A 73 -7.83 5.14 -7.28
C GLU A 73 -7.20 3.77 -7.02
N ALA A 74 -7.81 2.71 -7.55
CA ALA A 74 -7.27 1.36 -7.44
C ALA A 74 -6.23 1.12 -8.55
N LEU A 75 -4.98 0.86 -8.15
CA LEU A 75 -3.88 0.46 -9.02
C LEU A 75 -3.82 -1.07 -9.07
N THR A 76 -4.07 -1.63 -10.25
CA THR A 76 -4.37 -3.07 -10.40
C THR A 76 -3.58 -3.78 -11.49
N ASP A 77 -2.95 -3.05 -12.41
CA ASP A 77 -2.30 -3.66 -13.56
C ASP A 77 -1.10 -4.52 -13.14
N GLY A 78 -1.12 -5.79 -13.53
CA GLY A 78 -0.12 -6.79 -13.10
C GLY A 78 -0.36 -7.43 -11.72
N LEU A 79 -1.41 -7.03 -10.97
CA LEU A 79 -1.78 -7.62 -9.68
C LEU A 79 -2.90 -8.67 -9.79
N PRO A 80 -2.92 -9.73 -8.94
CA PRO A 80 -3.99 -10.73 -8.96
C PRO A 80 -5.40 -10.15 -8.68
N GLN A 81 -6.31 -10.30 -9.64
CA GLN A 81 -7.69 -9.79 -9.58
C GLN A 81 -8.75 -10.86 -9.28
N SER A 82 -8.33 -12.04 -8.79
CA SER A 82 -9.21 -13.08 -8.27
C SER A 82 -8.44 -14.04 -7.37
N HIS A 83 -9.15 -14.67 -6.43
CA HIS A 83 -8.62 -15.73 -5.56
C HIS A 83 -7.33 -15.35 -4.80
N CYS A 84 -7.13 -14.07 -4.52
CA CYS A 84 -5.96 -13.58 -3.80
C CYS A 84 -6.28 -13.44 -2.30
N TYR A 85 -5.69 -14.30 -1.47
CA TYR A 85 -5.92 -14.33 -0.02
C TYR A 85 -4.63 -14.06 0.75
N VAL A 86 -3.96 -12.95 0.42
CA VAL A 86 -2.68 -12.55 1.00
C VAL A 86 -2.84 -11.28 1.82
N ASN A 87 -1.88 -11.00 2.70
CA ASN A 87 -1.81 -9.74 3.41
C ASN A 87 -0.51 -9.02 3.06
N VAL A 88 -0.47 -7.70 3.21
CA VAL A 88 0.76 -6.88 3.15
C VAL A 88 0.95 -6.29 4.54
N LEU A 89 2.07 -6.58 5.18
CA LEU A 89 2.33 -6.15 6.55
C LEU A 89 2.84 -4.71 6.60
N ARG A 90 2.82 -4.13 7.81
CA ARG A 90 3.09 -2.71 8.07
C ARG A 90 4.40 -2.21 7.45
N ASP A 91 5.47 -2.97 7.63
CA ASP A 91 6.81 -2.62 7.13
C ASP A 91 7.13 -3.29 5.79
N ALA A 92 6.15 -3.98 5.17
CA ALA A 92 6.33 -4.73 3.94
C ALA A 92 6.03 -3.89 2.68
N MET A 93 6.18 -2.57 2.76
CA MET A 93 6.04 -1.66 1.63
C MET A 93 7.10 -0.56 1.70
N ALA A 94 7.73 -0.26 0.55
CA ALA A 94 8.74 0.77 0.44
C ALA A 94 8.65 1.50 -0.89
N VAL A 95 9.19 2.72 -0.91
CA VAL A 95 9.24 3.62 -2.07
C VAL A 95 10.70 4.04 -2.27
N ASP A 96 11.18 4.00 -3.51
CA ASP A 96 12.52 4.49 -3.84
C ASP A 96 12.51 5.99 -4.18
N SER A 97 13.68 6.57 -4.42
CA SER A 97 13.83 8.00 -4.75
C SER A 97 14.08 8.28 -6.23
N LEU A 98 13.88 7.30 -7.14
CA LEU A 98 14.04 7.49 -8.58
C LEU A 98 12.95 8.41 -9.14
N ASP A 99 13.09 8.85 -10.39
CA ASP A 99 12.08 9.63 -11.11
C ASP A 99 11.74 8.96 -12.45
N PRO A 100 10.54 8.36 -12.62
CA PRO A 100 9.49 8.20 -11.60
C PRO A 100 9.91 7.26 -10.45
N CYS A 101 9.35 7.44 -9.25
CA CYS A 101 9.71 6.59 -8.11
C CYS A 101 9.15 5.18 -8.25
N GLY A 102 9.90 4.20 -7.79
CA GLY A 102 9.46 2.82 -7.67
C GLY A 102 8.69 2.57 -6.38
N LEU A 103 7.74 1.64 -6.43
CA LEU A 103 7.04 1.10 -5.27
C LEU A 103 7.23 -0.39 -5.19
N TYR A 104 7.40 -0.89 -3.96
CA TYR A 104 7.72 -2.28 -3.69
C TYR A 104 6.87 -2.74 -2.51
N PHE A 105 6.29 -3.93 -2.61
CA PHE A 105 5.64 -4.52 -1.45
C PHE A 105 5.74 -6.04 -1.42
N GLY A 106 5.79 -6.57 -0.21
CA GLY A 106 5.87 -7.99 0.09
C GLY A 106 4.55 -8.54 0.61
N THR A 107 4.22 -9.78 0.23
CA THR A 107 3.01 -10.46 0.71
C THR A 107 3.35 -11.50 1.78
N THR A 108 2.36 -11.83 2.61
CA THR A 108 2.45 -12.94 3.56
C THR A 108 2.54 -14.32 2.90
N ALA A 109 2.29 -14.41 1.59
CA ALA A 109 2.44 -15.63 0.79
C ALA A 109 3.79 -15.70 0.05
N GLY A 110 4.73 -14.79 0.33
CA GLY A 110 6.11 -14.89 -0.15
C GLY A 110 6.36 -14.33 -1.55
N GLN A 111 5.48 -13.46 -2.05
CA GLN A 111 5.75 -12.68 -3.27
C GLN A 111 6.27 -11.29 -2.91
N VAL A 112 7.16 -10.76 -3.75
CA VAL A 112 7.52 -9.34 -3.75
C VAL A 112 7.14 -8.77 -5.11
N TYR A 113 6.30 -7.74 -5.10
CA TYR A 113 5.90 -6.98 -6.28
C TYR A 113 6.67 -5.67 -6.34
N ALA A 114 6.97 -5.22 -7.55
CA ALA A 114 7.57 -3.93 -7.83
C ALA A 114 6.82 -3.22 -8.95
N SER A 115 6.73 -1.91 -8.82
CA SER A 115 6.35 -0.97 -9.86
C SER A 115 7.51 0.01 -10.03
N ALA A 116 7.92 0.28 -11.28
CA ALA A 116 8.97 1.26 -11.59
C ALA A 116 8.39 2.59 -12.11
N ASN A 117 7.10 2.82 -11.88
CA ASN A 117 6.37 3.96 -12.44
C ASN A 117 5.22 4.41 -11.53
N ALA A 118 5.52 4.70 -10.26
CA ALA A 118 4.56 5.25 -9.31
C ALA A 118 3.27 4.43 -9.14
N GLY A 119 3.33 3.12 -9.39
CA GLY A 119 2.25 2.16 -9.19
C GLY A 119 1.37 1.91 -10.42
N GLU A 120 1.69 2.49 -11.58
CA GLU A 120 0.88 2.33 -12.80
C GLU A 120 0.85 0.88 -13.30
N ASN A 121 1.97 0.14 -13.22
CA ASN A 121 2.01 -1.31 -13.43
C ASN A 121 2.92 -2.03 -12.45
N TRP A 122 2.62 -3.30 -12.22
CA TRP A 122 3.30 -4.14 -11.24
C TRP A 122 3.85 -5.42 -11.87
N ALA A 123 5.01 -5.84 -11.40
CA ALA A 123 5.60 -7.14 -11.74
C ALA A 123 6.09 -7.85 -10.47
N PRO A 124 5.91 -9.17 -10.34
CA PRO A 124 6.51 -9.93 -9.26
C PRO A 124 8.01 -10.10 -9.55
N ILE A 125 8.86 -9.58 -8.67
CA ILE A 125 10.32 -9.65 -8.75
C ILE A 125 10.92 -10.77 -7.90
N ALA A 126 10.16 -11.30 -6.95
CA ALA A 126 10.49 -12.50 -6.19
C ALA A 126 9.22 -13.31 -5.87
N ARG A 127 9.37 -14.62 -5.72
CA ARG A 127 8.29 -15.58 -5.39
C ARG A 127 8.85 -16.69 -4.51
N ASP A 128 7.95 -17.47 -3.92
CA ASP A 128 8.24 -18.69 -3.15
C ASP A 128 9.14 -18.46 -1.92
N LEU A 129 9.09 -17.24 -1.37
CA LEU A 129 9.71 -16.92 -0.09
C LEU A 129 8.81 -17.36 1.07
N PRO A 130 9.36 -17.42 2.30
CA PRO A 130 8.53 -17.32 3.50
C PRO A 130 7.73 -16.00 3.52
N ALA A 131 6.81 -15.87 4.48
CA ALA A 131 6.04 -14.63 4.66
C ALA A 131 6.98 -13.41 4.75
N VAL A 132 6.76 -12.43 3.88
CA VAL A 132 7.57 -11.21 3.84
C VAL A 132 7.10 -10.27 4.95
N LEU A 133 7.97 -10.03 5.93
CA LEU A 133 7.66 -9.18 7.08
C LEU A 133 7.98 -7.71 6.85
N SER A 134 9.04 -7.46 6.08
CA SER A 134 9.50 -6.11 5.74
C SER A 134 10.14 -6.10 4.35
N VAL A 135 10.02 -4.96 3.68
CA VAL A 135 10.68 -4.64 2.41
C VAL A 135 11.33 -3.28 2.58
N GLU A 136 12.59 -3.17 2.21
CA GLU A 136 13.36 -1.92 2.21
C GLU A 136 14.07 -1.77 0.87
N VAL A 137 14.22 -0.53 0.41
CA VAL A 137 14.84 -0.23 -0.89
C VAL A 137 15.86 0.89 -0.77
N GLN A 138 16.88 0.82 -1.61
CA GLN A 138 17.92 1.83 -1.68
C GLN A 138 18.27 2.08 -3.15
N THR A 139 18.36 3.35 -3.52
CA THR A 139 18.92 3.80 -4.79
C THR A 139 20.44 3.91 -4.64
N LEU A 140 21.17 3.43 -5.66
CA LEU A 140 22.62 3.54 -5.72
C LEU A 140 22.99 4.72 -6.61
N GLU A 141 23.90 5.56 -6.13
CA GLU A 141 24.54 6.64 -6.90
C GLU A 141 25.84 6.16 -7.58
#